data_AF-A0A966U7D8-F1
#
_entry.id   AF-A0A966U7D8-F1
#
_cell.length_a   1.000
_cell.length_b   1.000
_cell.length_c   1.000
_cell.angle_alpha   90.00
_cell.angle_beta   90.00
_cell.angle_gamma   90.00
#
_symmetry.space_group_name_H-M   'P 1'
#
loop_
_entity.id
_entity.type
_entity.pdbx_description
1 polymer ?
#
loop_
_entity_poly.entity_id
_entity_poly.type
_entity_poly.pdbx_seq_one_letter_code
_entity_poly.pdbx_strand_id
1 'polypeptide(L)'
;MQGCAVVASSLETDVLRARVRGYQSVDLDALCTSGEVVWVGSGAIGSTDGRVRLYFADQLPLLRASVEELERPTGEIHDAIRQMLAERGARFFTQLREAAPQATDTELLTALWDLVWAGEVTNDSLAPLRALLSSKPSQRNESRSSPTYTRMGRRSGARLMRSRAGTVSRVGPPAGAGRWSLVSDLAADVSPTESLHATVMQLLERYGVLTREAVLGESTRGGFAGVYGVLKMLEERGTVRRGYFVEGLGAAQFALPGAVDRLRAERETVDVELHPDRVPEPIVLSATDPAQPYGSTMDWPTTTGRPSRSAGALVVIEAGDPLVWFDV
;
A
#
# COMPACT_ATOMS: atom_id res chain seq x y z
N MET A 1 -7.62 5.22 3.95
CA MET A 1 -6.49 4.42 3.40
C MET A 1 -6.91 3.02 2.99
N GLN A 2 -7.87 2.40 3.67
CA GLN A 2 -8.42 1.10 3.30
C GLN A 2 -8.66 0.95 1.80
N GLY A 3 -8.28 -0.20 1.24
CA GLY A 3 -8.48 -0.59 -0.15
C GLY A 3 -7.57 0.10 -1.18
N CYS A 4 -6.75 1.08 -0.77
CA CYS A 4 -5.77 1.70 -1.66
C CYS A 4 -4.55 0.79 -1.84
N ALA A 5 -4.03 0.69 -3.07
CA ALA A 5 -2.82 -0.08 -3.36
C ALA A 5 -1.58 0.72 -2.98
N VAL A 6 -0.88 0.29 -1.93
CA VAL A 6 0.33 0.93 -1.41
C VAL A 6 1.53 0.02 -1.66
N VAL A 7 2.69 0.59 -1.97
CA VAL A 7 3.93 -0.18 -2.09
C VAL A 7 4.27 -0.81 -0.74
N ALA A 8 4.51 -2.13 -0.73
CA ALA A 8 4.68 -2.91 0.48
C ALA A 8 5.88 -2.45 1.31
N SER A 9 7.01 -2.11 0.68
CA SER A 9 8.17 -1.55 1.38
C SER A 9 7.93 -0.20 2.06
N SER A 10 7.04 0.64 1.53
CA SER A 10 6.72 1.97 2.08
C SER A 10 5.61 1.94 3.13
N LEU A 11 4.80 0.87 3.17
CA LEU A 11 3.57 0.80 3.95
C LEU A 11 3.81 1.08 5.44
N GLU A 12 4.70 0.32 6.07
CA GLU A 12 4.99 0.45 7.50
C GLU A 12 6.00 1.55 7.82
N THR A 13 6.93 1.84 6.90
CA THR A 13 8.03 2.80 7.11
C THR A 13 7.60 4.24 6.97
N ASP A 14 6.78 4.53 5.95
CA ASP A 14 6.46 5.90 5.54
C ASP A 14 4.98 6.18 5.72
N VAL A 15 4.11 5.28 5.26
CA VAL A 15 2.68 5.57 5.16
C VAL A 15 1.96 5.45 6.52
N LEU A 16 2.15 4.34 7.24
CA LEU A 16 1.51 4.12 8.54
C LEU A 16 2.17 4.92 9.66
N ARG A 17 3.50 5.00 9.69
CA ARG A 17 4.23 5.80 10.70
C ARG A 17 3.89 7.29 10.65
N ALA A 18 3.63 7.84 9.46
CA ALA A 18 3.20 9.24 9.32
C ALA A 18 1.77 9.49 9.85
N ARG A 19 0.92 8.45 9.90
CA ARG A 19 -0.51 8.57 10.25
C ARG A 19 -0.88 8.05 11.62
N VAL A 20 -0.10 7.11 12.16
CA VAL A 20 -0.37 6.43 13.43
C VAL A 20 0.79 6.74 14.38
N ARG A 21 0.51 7.61 15.35
CA ARG A 21 1.49 8.00 16.37
C ARG A 21 1.92 6.77 17.17
N GLY A 22 3.23 6.51 17.20
CA GLY A 22 3.78 5.38 17.94
C GLY A 22 3.57 4.02 17.29
N TYR A 23 3.28 3.98 15.98
CA TYR A 23 3.06 2.73 15.23
C TYR A 23 4.12 1.65 15.50
N GLN A 24 3.66 0.45 15.86
CA GLN A 24 4.49 -0.74 15.94
C GLN A 24 3.95 -1.83 15.00
N SER A 25 4.85 -2.54 14.32
CA SER A 25 4.48 -3.63 13.40
C SER A 25 3.68 -4.76 14.08
N VAL A 26 3.89 -4.96 15.38
CA VAL A 26 3.17 -5.98 16.18
C VAL A 26 1.68 -5.66 16.30
N ASP A 27 1.30 -4.38 16.29
CA ASP A 27 -0.11 -3.98 16.37
C ASP A 27 -0.86 -4.43 15.11
N LEU A 28 -0.23 -4.23 13.95
CA LEU A 28 -0.81 -4.66 12.67
C LEU A 28 -0.85 -6.19 12.55
N ASP A 29 0.17 -6.90 13.04
CA ASP A 29 0.14 -8.37 13.13
C ASP A 29 -1.00 -8.85 14.02
N ALA A 30 -1.22 -8.21 15.17
CA ALA A 30 -2.31 -8.55 16.08
C ALA A 30 -3.68 -8.34 15.42
N LEU A 31 -3.87 -7.25 14.68
CA LEU A 31 -5.10 -6.98 13.91
C LEU A 31 -5.34 -7.99 12.78
N CYS A 32 -4.28 -8.44 12.11
CA CYS A 32 -4.41 -9.49 11.09
C CYS A 32 -4.72 -10.85 11.72
N THR A 33 -4.08 -11.19 12.83
CA THR A 33 -4.30 -12.46 13.52
C THR A 33 -5.66 -12.51 14.20
N SER A 34 -6.20 -11.38 14.69
CA SER A 34 -7.56 -11.29 15.24
C SER A 34 -8.64 -11.29 14.16
N GLY A 35 -8.26 -11.11 12.89
CA GLY A 35 -9.19 -11.02 11.76
C GLY A 35 -9.90 -9.67 11.64
N GLU A 36 -9.40 -8.61 12.29
CA GLU A 36 -9.94 -7.25 12.12
C GLU A 36 -9.46 -6.60 10.82
N VAL A 37 -8.22 -6.89 10.42
CA VAL A 37 -7.60 -6.34 9.21
C VAL A 37 -7.10 -7.47 8.31
N VAL A 38 -7.49 -7.44 7.03
CA VAL A 38 -7.00 -8.35 6.00
C VAL A 38 -6.11 -7.58 5.03
N TRP A 39 -4.97 -8.16 4.67
CA TRP A 39 -4.11 -7.61 3.62
C TRP A 39 -4.18 -8.47 2.37
N VAL A 40 -4.17 -7.84 1.19
CA VAL A 40 -4.24 -8.55 -0.11
C VAL A 40 -3.22 -7.95 -1.05
N GLY A 41 -2.46 -8.80 -1.76
CA GLY A 41 -1.53 -8.32 -2.78
C GLY A 41 -2.23 -7.69 -3.98
N SER A 42 -1.50 -6.83 -4.68
CA SER A 42 -2.00 -5.92 -5.71
C SER A 42 -0.98 -5.77 -6.86
N GLY A 43 -0.39 -6.86 -7.29
CA GLY A 43 0.64 -6.89 -8.31
C GLY A 43 2.04 -6.71 -7.74
N ALA A 44 3.00 -7.34 -8.41
CA ALA A 44 4.40 -7.34 -8.03
C ALA A 44 5.13 -6.08 -8.54
N ILE A 45 6.18 -5.69 -7.83
CA ILE A 45 7.15 -4.65 -8.23
C ILE A 45 8.54 -5.29 -8.15
N GLY A 46 9.04 -5.74 -9.29
CA GLY A 46 10.27 -6.54 -9.32
C GLY A 46 10.07 -7.90 -8.64
N SER A 47 11.15 -8.43 -8.03
CA SER A 47 11.17 -9.80 -7.49
C SER A 47 10.93 -9.92 -5.98
N THR A 48 11.05 -8.82 -5.23
CA THR A 48 11.04 -8.83 -3.75
C THR A 48 10.08 -7.82 -3.14
N ASP A 49 9.31 -7.11 -3.96
CA ASP A 49 8.40 -6.05 -3.56
C ASP A 49 7.11 -6.13 -4.39
N GLY A 50 6.11 -5.36 -3.98
CA GLY A 50 4.80 -5.36 -4.62
C GLY A 50 3.90 -4.30 -4.04
N ARG A 51 2.66 -4.23 -4.53
CA ARG A 51 1.63 -3.44 -3.88
C ARG A 51 0.76 -4.32 -3.02
N VAL A 52 0.29 -3.78 -1.91
CA VAL A 52 -0.67 -4.42 -1.01
C VAL A 52 -1.80 -3.45 -0.70
N ARG A 53 -2.97 -4.02 -0.43
CA ARG A 53 -4.16 -3.30 0.06
C ARG A 53 -4.49 -3.80 1.44
N LEU A 54 -4.82 -2.89 2.36
CA LEU A 54 -5.35 -3.23 3.68
C LEU A 54 -6.87 -3.01 3.68
N TYR A 55 -7.60 -3.92 4.29
CA TYR A 55 -9.05 -3.84 4.45
C TYR A 55 -9.42 -4.16 5.89
N PHE A 56 -10.42 -3.48 6.44
CA PHE A 56 -11.20 -4.04 7.53
C PHE A 56 -11.95 -5.26 7.00
N ALA A 57 -12.02 -6.32 7.81
CA ALA A 57 -12.55 -7.61 7.36
C ALA A 57 -14.02 -7.53 6.89
N ASP A 58 -14.83 -6.66 7.50
CA ASP A 58 -16.22 -6.41 7.12
C ASP A 58 -16.37 -5.63 5.81
N GLN A 59 -15.35 -4.86 5.43
CA GLN A 59 -15.34 -4.03 4.21
C GLN A 59 -14.66 -4.71 3.02
N LEU A 60 -13.90 -5.79 3.26
CA LEU A 60 -13.19 -6.53 2.20
C LEU A 60 -14.13 -6.97 1.06
N PRO A 61 -15.29 -7.63 1.32
CA PRO A 61 -16.17 -8.09 0.23
C PRO A 61 -16.67 -6.94 -0.64
N LEU A 62 -17.03 -5.81 0.00
CA LEU A 62 -17.57 -4.63 -0.68
C LEU A 62 -16.53 -3.96 -1.57
N LEU A 63 -15.32 -3.73 -1.07
CA LEU A 63 -14.33 -2.93 -1.78
C LEU A 63 -13.55 -3.76 -2.81
N ARG A 64 -13.29 -5.04 -2.53
CA ARG A 64 -12.49 -5.89 -3.43
C ARG A 64 -13.17 -6.14 -4.77
N ALA A 65 -14.49 -6.22 -4.79
CA ALA A 65 -15.29 -6.48 -6.00
C ALA A 65 -15.21 -5.34 -7.04
N SER A 66 -14.84 -4.13 -6.61
CA SER A 66 -14.67 -2.98 -7.49
C SER A 66 -13.22 -2.75 -7.93
N VAL A 67 -12.28 -3.60 -7.53
CA VAL A 67 -10.88 -3.55 -7.99
C VAL A 67 -10.74 -4.31 -9.30
N GLU A 68 -9.92 -3.78 -10.22
CA GLU A 68 -9.55 -4.50 -11.44
C GLU A 68 -8.94 -5.87 -11.13
N GLU A 69 -9.31 -6.87 -11.92
CA GLU A 69 -8.74 -8.21 -11.80
C GLU A 69 -7.32 -8.22 -12.35
N LEU A 70 -6.43 -8.85 -11.59
CA LEU A 70 -5.05 -9.07 -12.00
C LEU A 70 -4.95 -10.36 -12.80
N GLU A 71 -3.89 -10.46 -13.61
CA GLU A 71 -3.60 -11.68 -14.35
C GLU A 71 -3.39 -12.85 -13.38
N ARG A 72 -4.12 -13.93 -13.64
CA ARG A 72 -4.11 -15.14 -12.82
C ARG A 72 -2.87 -15.98 -13.15
N PRO A 73 -1.95 -16.23 -12.21
CA PRO A 73 -0.78 -17.05 -12.46
C PRO A 73 -1.19 -18.49 -12.76
N THR A 74 -0.53 -19.11 -13.73
CA THR A 74 -0.85 -20.47 -14.19
C THR A 74 0.33 -21.40 -13.91
N GLY A 75 0.04 -22.66 -13.58
CA GLY A 75 1.06 -23.66 -13.29
C GLY A 75 0.56 -24.74 -12.34
N GLU A 76 1.14 -25.94 -12.44
CA GLU A 76 0.72 -27.09 -11.63
C GLU A 76 0.86 -26.84 -10.13
N ILE A 77 1.92 -26.13 -9.70
CA ILE A 77 2.13 -25.77 -8.29
C ILE A 77 1.07 -24.75 -7.83
N HIS A 78 0.78 -23.73 -8.65
CA HIS A 78 -0.24 -22.72 -8.34
C HIS A 78 -1.62 -23.36 -8.19
N ASP A 79 -1.99 -24.25 -9.11
CA ASP A 79 -3.28 -24.97 -9.08
C ASP A 79 -3.38 -25.92 -7.89
N ALA A 80 -2.29 -26.62 -7.55
CA ALA A 80 -2.25 -27.48 -6.37
C ALA A 80 -2.41 -26.69 -5.06
N ILE A 81 -1.76 -25.51 -4.93
CA ILE A 81 -1.94 -24.64 -3.75
C ILE A 81 -3.40 -24.17 -3.66
N ARG A 82 -3.99 -23.69 -4.76
CA ARG A 82 -5.38 -23.24 -4.79
C ARG A 82 -6.34 -24.35 -4.38
N GLN A 83 -6.19 -25.53 -4.96
CA GLN A 83 -7.04 -26.67 -4.66
C GLN A 83 -6.93 -27.06 -3.19
N MET A 84 -5.70 -27.13 -2.66
CA MET A 84 -5.49 -27.46 -1.25
C MET A 84 -6.14 -26.43 -0.31
N LEU A 85 -5.97 -25.14 -0.59
CA LEU A 85 -6.55 -24.09 0.25
C LEU A 85 -8.08 -24.07 0.15
N ALA A 86 -8.65 -24.27 -1.04
CA ALA A 86 -10.09 -24.35 -1.23
C ALA A 86 -10.72 -25.55 -0.50
N GLU A 87 -10.06 -26.70 -0.50
CA GLU A 87 -10.58 -27.92 0.13
C GLU A 87 -10.34 -27.98 1.64
N ARG A 88 -9.20 -27.45 2.10
CA ARG A 88 -8.72 -27.65 3.48
C ARG A 88 -8.62 -26.37 4.31
N GLY A 89 -9.02 -25.23 3.75
CA GLY A 89 -8.96 -23.92 4.39
C GLY A 89 -7.52 -23.46 4.63
N ALA A 90 -7.35 -22.60 5.65
CA ALA A 90 -6.06 -21.97 5.94
C ALA A 90 -4.98 -22.98 6.37
N ARG A 91 -3.77 -22.90 5.79
CA ARG A 91 -2.66 -23.85 6.01
C ARG A 91 -1.33 -23.15 6.29
N PHE A 92 -0.49 -23.79 7.10
CA PHE A 92 0.91 -23.41 7.22
C PHE A 92 1.73 -23.88 6.00
N PHE A 93 2.84 -23.21 5.70
CA PHE A 93 3.71 -23.58 4.58
C PHE A 93 4.19 -25.03 4.62
N THR A 94 4.47 -25.59 5.80
CA THR A 94 4.85 -27.00 5.94
C THR A 94 3.78 -27.97 5.44
N GLN A 95 2.50 -27.59 5.55
CA GLN A 95 1.38 -28.36 5.05
C GLN A 95 1.17 -28.14 3.55
N LEU A 96 1.44 -26.93 3.04
CA LEU A 96 1.37 -26.64 1.60
C LEU A 96 2.37 -27.47 0.78
N ARG A 97 3.47 -27.93 1.39
CA ARG A 97 4.40 -28.88 0.75
C ARG A 97 3.74 -30.20 0.33
N GLU A 98 2.65 -30.59 0.98
CA GLU A 98 1.88 -31.78 0.58
C GLU A 98 1.19 -31.57 -0.78
N ALA A 99 0.93 -30.32 -1.20
CA ALA A 99 0.28 -30.00 -2.47
C ALA A 99 1.19 -30.28 -3.67
N ALA A 100 2.49 -30.04 -3.50
CA ALA A 100 3.50 -30.26 -4.54
C ALA A 100 4.72 -31.00 -3.97
N PRO A 101 4.63 -32.32 -3.71
CA PRO A 101 5.69 -33.08 -3.05
C PRO A 101 7.04 -33.10 -3.80
N GLN A 102 7.01 -32.86 -5.11
CA GLN A 102 8.19 -32.85 -5.98
C GLN A 102 8.82 -31.46 -6.12
N ALA A 103 8.14 -30.40 -5.68
CA ALA A 103 8.65 -29.04 -5.77
C ALA A 103 9.63 -28.74 -4.63
N THR A 104 10.65 -27.94 -4.93
CA THR A 104 11.54 -27.37 -3.91
C THR A 104 10.80 -26.32 -3.08
N ASP A 105 11.29 -26.04 -1.87
CA ASP A 105 10.73 -24.96 -1.03
C ASP A 105 10.78 -23.60 -1.76
N THR A 106 11.78 -23.38 -2.60
CA THR A 106 11.92 -22.14 -3.38
C THR A 106 10.87 -22.03 -4.48
N GLU A 107 10.59 -23.11 -5.22
CA GLU A 107 9.55 -23.14 -6.26
C GLU A 107 8.16 -22.98 -5.63
N LEU A 108 7.89 -23.68 -4.53
CA LEU A 108 6.63 -23.55 -3.79
C LEU A 108 6.44 -22.14 -3.23
N LEU A 109 7.49 -21.55 -2.64
CA LEU A 109 7.45 -20.19 -2.12
C LEU A 109 7.25 -19.16 -3.23
N THR A 110 7.91 -19.32 -4.38
CA THR A 110 7.70 -18.46 -5.55
C THR A 110 6.25 -18.52 -6.02
N ALA A 111 5.70 -19.73 -6.22
CA ALA A 111 4.32 -19.91 -6.66
C ALA A 111 3.30 -19.34 -5.66
N LEU A 112 3.58 -19.49 -4.36
CA LEU A 112 2.77 -18.90 -3.29
C LEU A 112 2.76 -17.37 -3.36
N TRP A 113 3.91 -16.74 -3.56
CA TRP A 113 4.01 -15.28 -3.68
C TRP A 113 3.42 -14.75 -4.99
N ASP A 114 3.49 -15.50 -6.09
CA ASP A 114 2.77 -15.15 -7.32
C ASP A 114 1.26 -15.08 -7.07
N LEU A 115 0.70 -16.06 -6.34
CA LEU A 115 -0.72 -16.05 -5.94
C LEU A 115 -1.05 -14.87 -5.01
N VAL A 116 -0.15 -14.51 -4.10
CA VAL A 116 -0.32 -13.33 -3.25
C VAL A 116 -0.36 -12.07 -4.10
N TRP A 117 0.57 -11.91 -5.05
CA TRP A 117 0.60 -10.73 -5.92
C TRP A 117 -0.57 -10.66 -6.89
N ALA A 118 -1.13 -11.80 -7.29
CA ALA A 118 -2.40 -11.86 -8.02
C ALA A 118 -3.63 -11.50 -7.16
N GLY A 119 -3.44 -11.36 -5.84
CA GLY A 119 -4.50 -11.07 -4.87
C GLY A 119 -5.43 -12.26 -4.62
N GLU A 120 -4.96 -13.49 -4.86
CA GLU A 120 -5.71 -14.74 -4.64
C GLU A 120 -5.46 -15.34 -3.26
N VAL A 121 -4.26 -15.17 -2.72
CA VAL A 121 -3.84 -15.73 -1.42
C VAL A 121 -3.47 -14.60 -0.46
N THR A 122 -3.82 -14.77 0.82
CA THR A 122 -3.47 -13.88 1.93
C THR A 122 -2.87 -14.65 3.11
N ASN A 123 -2.42 -13.94 4.15
CA ASN A 123 -1.85 -14.50 5.38
C ASN A 123 -2.41 -13.80 6.63
N ASP A 124 -2.43 -14.49 7.76
CA ASP A 124 -2.87 -13.97 9.06
C ASP A 124 -1.88 -13.00 9.75
N SER A 125 -0.74 -12.69 9.11
CA SER A 125 0.25 -11.71 9.57
C SER A 125 0.99 -11.07 8.39
N LEU A 126 1.59 -9.90 8.61
CA LEU A 126 2.54 -9.29 7.66
C LEU A 126 3.99 -9.78 7.86
N ALA A 127 4.26 -10.62 8.86
CA ALA A 127 5.58 -11.21 9.08
C ALA A 127 6.21 -11.85 7.84
N PRO A 128 5.52 -12.70 7.04
CA PRO A 128 6.09 -13.24 5.81
C PRO A 128 6.39 -12.17 4.77
N LEU A 129 5.55 -11.12 4.66
CA LEU A 129 5.79 -9.98 3.76
C LEU A 129 7.04 -9.21 4.16
N ARG A 130 7.22 -8.90 5.45
CA ARG A 130 8.45 -8.26 5.93
C ARG A 130 9.69 -9.11 5.67
N ALA A 131 9.58 -10.43 5.83
CA ALA A 131 10.67 -11.35 5.54
C ALA A 131 11.04 -11.37 4.05
N LEU A 132 10.04 -11.32 3.16
CA LEU A 132 10.26 -11.18 1.71
C LEU A 132 10.97 -9.86 1.38
N LEU A 133 10.47 -8.73 1.91
CA LEU A 133 11.04 -7.39 1.68
C LEU A 133 12.48 -7.29 2.21
N SER A 134 12.78 -7.95 3.33
CA SER A 134 14.11 -7.99 3.93
C SER A 134 15.10 -8.91 3.19
N SER A 135 14.59 -9.77 2.30
CA SER A 135 15.41 -10.66 1.47
C SER A 135 16.04 -9.95 0.27
N LYS A 136 15.81 -8.63 0.11
CA LYS A 136 16.55 -7.78 -0.82
C LYS A 136 18.05 -8.06 -0.62
N PRO A 137 18.79 -8.47 -1.67
CA PRO A 137 20.23 -8.50 -1.58
C PRO A 137 20.61 -7.06 -1.29
N SER A 138 21.03 -6.79 -0.05
CA SER A 138 21.58 -5.49 0.28
C SER A 138 22.63 -5.23 -0.79
N GLN A 139 22.43 -4.22 -1.63
CA GLN A 139 23.57 -3.48 -2.13
C GLN A 139 24.23 -2.96 -0.87
N ARG A 140 25.12 -3.79 -0.33
CA ARG A 140 26.06 -3.41 0.69
C ARG A 140 26.91 -2.41 -0.06
N ASN A 141 26.46 -1.17 -0.04
CA ASN A 141 27.28 -0.01 -0.27
C ASN A 141 28.46 -0.24 0.67
N GLU A 142 29.56 -0.75 0.11
CA GLU A 142 30.87 -0.54 0.65
C GLU A 142 31.00 0.97 0.70
N SER A 143 30.54 1.52 1.82
CA SER A 143 30.81 2.87 2.22
C SER A 143 32.33 2.90 2.30
N ARG A 144 32.94 3.44 1.23
CA ARG A 144 34.28 3.99 1.25
C ARG A 144 34.32 4.88 2.47
N SER A 145 34.88 4.33 3.53
CA SER A 145 35.21 5.05 4.73
C SER A 145 36.16 6.15 4.27
N SER A 146 35.70 7.40 4.27
CA SER A 146 36.62 8.54 4.17
C SER A 146 37.57 8.45 5.37
N PRO A 147 38.91 8.47 5.16
CA PRO A 147 39.86 8.35 6.23
C PRO A 147 39.86 9.65 7.04
N THR A 148 39.15 9.66 8.16
CA THR A 148 39.34 10.70 9.17
C THR A 148 40.54 10.30 10.03
N TYR A 149 41.61 11.04 9.81
CA TYR A 149 42.84 11.16 10.59
C TYR A 149 42.65 10.96 12.11
N THR A 150 43.33 9.95 12.64
CA THR A 150 43.94 9.86 13.99
C THR A 150 43.10 10.28 15.22
N ARG A 151 42.73 9.29 16.05
CA ARG A 151 43.22 9.22 17.44
C ARG A 151 43.06 7.84 18.07
N MET A 152 44.15 7.42 18.70
CA MET A 152 44.36 6.21 19.48
C MET A 152 43.52 6.24 20.77
N GLY A 153 42.77 5.17 21.07
CA GLY A 153 42.02 5.04 22.33
C GLY A 153 41.41 3.65 22.51
N ARG A 154 41.67 3.03 23.66
CA ARG A 154 41.51 1.60 24.02
C ARG A 154 40.08 1.20 24.45
N ARG A 155 39.72 -0.09 24.18
CA ARG A 155 38.76 -1.00 24.88
C ARG A 155 37.28 -0.55 24.85
N SER A 156 36.23 -1.37 24.74
CA SER A 156 35.98 -2.75 25.17
C SER A 156 34.62 -3.23 24.59
N GLY A 157 34.52 -4.54 24.30
CA GLY A 157 33.33 -5.39 24.43
C GLY A 157 31.95 -4.92 23.97
N ALA A 158 31.50 -5.41 22.81
CA ALA A 158 30.14 -5.91 22.60
C ALA A 158 30.11 -6.77 21.31
N ARG A 159 30.29 -8.08 21.47
CA ARG A 159 29.77 -9.08 20.53
C ARG A 159 28.28 -9.24 20.83
N LEU A 160 27.45 -9.32 19.78
CA LEU A 160 26.06 -9.84 19.66
C LEU A 160 25.39 -8.97 18.57
N MET A 161 24.75 -9.42 17.49
CA MET A 161 24.31 -10.71 16.97
C MET A 161 24.42 -10.60 15.44
N ARG A 162 25.33 -11.35 14.80
CA ARG A 162 25.24 -11.56 13.34
C ARG A 162 24.25 -12.71 13.14
N SER A 163 23.07 -12.41 12.60
CA SER A 163 22.13 -13.41 12.11
C SER A 163 22.84 -14.30 11.10
N ARG A 164 23.01 -15.57 11.46
CA ARG A 164 23.51 -16.59 10.56
C ARG A 164 22.46 -16.81 9.47
N ALA A 165 22.80 -16.43 8.25
CA ALA A 165 22.16 -16.95 7.06
C ALA A 165 22.24 -18.49 7.08
N GLY A 166 21.11 -19.17 6.88
CA GLY A 166 21.09 -20.59 6.51
C GLY A 166 20.61 -21.60 7.55
N THR A 167 19.86 -21.21 8.60
CA THR A 167 19.14 -22.23 9.39
C THR A 167 17.75 -22.40 8.81
N VAL A 168 17.54 -23.48 8.04
CA VAL A 168 16.20 -23.94 7.67
C VAL A 168 15.48 -24.28 8.97
N SER A 169 14.58 -23.38 9.41
CA SER A 169 13.70 -23.68 10.52
C SER A 169 12.85 -24.89 10.14
N ARG A 170 12.54 -25.79 11.09
CA ARG A 170 11.56 -26.88 10.87
C ARG A 170 10.19 -26.37 10.41
N VAL A 171 9.96 -25.06 10.48
CA VAL A 171 8.73 -24.35 10.14
C VAL A 171 8.71 -23.87 8.67
N GLY A 172 9.81 -24.00 7.92
CA GLY A 172 9.94 -23.50 6.53
C GLY A 172 10.66 -22.16 6.44
N PRO A 173 10.74 -21.55 5.23
CA PRO A 173 11.38 -20.26 5.02
C PRO A 173 10.62 -19.14 5.76
N PRO A 174 11.30 -18.09 6.27
CA PRO A 174 10.64 -16.98 6.98
C PRO A 174 9.53 -16.27 6.16
N ALA A 175 9.72 -16.14 4.84
CA ALA A 175 8.72 -15.58 3.93
C ALA A 175 7.52 -16.51 3.64
N GLY A 176 7.54 -17.74 4.17
CA GLY A 176 6.42 -18.69 4.16
C GLY A 176 5.72 -18.82 5.52
N ALA A 177 6.12 -18.05 6.55
CA ALA A 177 5.52 -18.14 7.88
C ALA A 177 4.04 -17.73 7.91
N GLY A 178 3.33 -18.14 8.97
CA GLY A 178 1.90 -17.83 9.15
C GLY A 178 0.96 -18.83 8.46
N ARG A 179 -0.33 -18.53 8.53
CA ARG A 179 -1.40 -19.32 7.88
C ARG A 179 -1.83 -18.64 6.60
N TRP A 180 -1.74 -19.39 5.51
CA TRP A 180 -2.13 -18.95 4.18
C TRP A 180 -3.54 -19.40 3.87
N SER A 181 -4.37 -18.52 3.32
CA SER A 181 -5.76 -18.81 2.94
C SER A 181 -6.11 -18.14 1.63
N LEU A 182 -7.17 -18.61 0.95
CA LEU A 182 -7.68 -17.93 -0.22
C LEU A 182 -8.42 -16.66 0.20
N VAL A 183 -8.27 -15.60 -0.59
CA VAL A 183 -9.02 -14.35 -0.42
C VAL A 183 -10.50 -14.57 -0.78
N SER A 184 -10.80 -15.51 -1.68
CA SER A 184 -12.18 -15.87 -2.04
C SER A 184 -12.98 -16.40 -0.85
N ASP A 185 -12.33 -17.07 0.11
CA ASP A 185 -13.01 -17.60 1.30
C ASP A 185 -13.44 -16.49 2.26
N LEU A 186 -12.81 -15.31 2.15
CA LEU A 186 -13.12 -14.11 2.92
C LEU A 186 -14.10 -13.19 2.17
N ALA A 187 -14.35 -13.47 0.89
CA ALA A 187 -15.29 -12.71 0.09
C ALA A 187 -16.71 -13.25 0.32
N ALA A 188 -17.61 -12.38 0.77
CA ALA A 188 -19.04 -12.65 0.81
C ALA A 188 -19.71 -12.21 -0.51
N ASP A 189 -20.84 -12.81 -0.83
CA ASP A 189 -21.70 -12.36 -1.94
C ASP A 189 -22.27 -10.98 -1.60
N VAL A 190 -21.73 -9.95 -2.26
CA VAL A 190 -22.23 -8.57 -2.18
C VAL A 190 -22.85 -8.17 -3.51
N SER A 191 -23.93 -7.38 -3.48
CA SER A 191 -24.49 -6.90 -4.74
C SER A 191 -23.52 -5.93 -5.42
N PRO A 192 -23.47 -5.91 -6.78
CA PRO A 192 -22.64 -4.94 -7.50
C PRO A 192 -22.95 -3.49 -7.12
N THR A 193 -24.21 -3.18 -6.81
CA THR A 193 -24.65 -1.85 -6.39
C THR A 193 -24.08 -1.46 -5.03
N GLU A 194 -24.12 -2.36 -4.04
CA GLU A 194 -23.57 -2.09 -2.70
C GLU A 194 -22.05 -1.91 -2.76
N SER A 195 -21.35 -2.79 -3.50
CA SER A 195 -19.90 -2.69 -3.72
C SER A 195 -19.52 -1.36 -4.36
N LEU A 196 -20.23 -0.96 -5.42
CA LEU A 196 -19.96 0.28 -6.12
C LEU A 196 -20.22 1.50 -5.25
N HIS A 197 -21.32 1.50 -4.49
CA HIS A 197 -21.63 2.57 -3.55
C HIS A 197 -20.55 2.70 -2.45
N ALA A 198 -20.18 1.59 -1.80
CA ALA A 198 -19.12 1.55 -0.80
C ALA A 198 -17.78 2.05 -1.37
N THR A 199 -17.44 1.65 -2.60
CA THR A 199 -16.22 2.09 -3.28
C THR A 199 -16.23 3.59 -3.52
N VAL A 200 -17.34 4.16 -4.01
CA VAL A 200 -17.48 5.60 -4.21
C VAL A 200 -17.34 6.38 -2.91
N MET A 201 -18.01 5.94 -1.84
CA MET A 201 -17.88 6.55 -0.53
C MET A 201 -16.44 6.49 0.00
N GLN A 202 -15.79 5.33 -0.13
CA GLN A 202 -14.40 5.14 0.28
C GLN A 202 -13.43 6.06 -0.50
N LEU A 203 -13.66 6.26 -1.80
CA LEU A 203 -12.88 7.17 -2.64
C LEU A 203 -13.10 8.63 -2.22
N LEU A 204 -14.34 9.05 -1.99
CA LEU A 204 -14.67 10.40 -1.52
C LEU A 204 -14.05 10.71 -0.16
N GLU A 205 -14.09 9.77 0.78
CA GLU A 205 -13.46 9.93 2.10
C GLU A 205 -11.94 10.02 2.02
N ARG A 206 -11.33 9.24 1.13
CA ARG A 206 -9.87 9.19 0.98
C ARG A 206 -9.31 10.46 0.36
N TYR A 207 -9.93 10.93 -0.72
CA TYR A 207 -9.40 12.06 -1.50
C TYR A 207 -9.98 13.41 -1.07
N GLY A 208 -11.16 13.44 -0.45
CA GLY A 208 -11.90 14.66 -0.13
C GLY A 208 -12.52 15.31 -1.36
N VAL A 209 -11.71 15.56 -2.40
CA VAL A 209 -12.14 15.92 -3.76
C VAL A 209 -11.79 14.76 -4.69
N LEU A 210 -12.81 14.05 -5.15
CA LEU A 210 -12.67 12.96 -6.10
C LEU A 210 -12.64 13.51 -7.54
N THR A 211 -11.54 13.26 -8.24
CA THR A 211 -11.33 13.62 -9.64
C THR A 211 -11.30 12.38 -10.53
N ARG A 212 -11.40 12.57 -11.84
CA ARG A 212 -11.24 11.49 -12.81
C ARG A 212 -9.88 10.81 -12.69
N GLU A 213 -8.83 11.61 -12.54
CA GLU A 213 -7.44 11.17 -12.44
C GLU A 213 -7.22 10.33 -11.17
N ALA A 214 -7.84 10.71 -10.05
CA ALA A 214 -7.76 9.96 -8.80
C ALA A 214 -8.37 8.55 -8.93
N VAL A 215 -9.54 8.43 -9.58
CA VAL A 215 -10.18 7.12 -9.82
C VAL A 215 -9.34 6.23 -10.74
N LEU A 216 -8.71 6.82 -11.77
CA LEU A 216 -7.82 6.08 -12.66
C LEU A 216 -6.58 5.55 -11.90
N GLY A 217 -6.02 6.33 -10.97
CA GLY A 217 -4.88 5.92 -10.15
C GLY A 217 -5.17 4.75 -9.19
N GLU A 218 -6.43 4.50 -8.86
CA GLU A 218 -6.85 3.44 -7.92
C GLU A 218 -7.11 2.08 -8.59
N SER A 219 -7.02 1.99 -9.93
CA SER A 219 -7.36 0.78 -10.69
C SER A 219 -8.78 0.27 -10.36
N THR A 220 -9.73 1.20 -10.30
CA THR A 220 -11.15 0.89 -10.08
C THR A 220 -11.73 0.29 -11.36
N ARG A 221 -12.43 -0.84 -11.24
CA ARG A 221 -13.08 -1.55 -12.35
C ARG A 221 -14.04 -0.62 -13.10
N GLY A 222 -13.84 -0.52 -14.42
CA GLY A 222 -14.64 0.37 -15.28
C GLY A 222 -14.22 1.86 -15.20
N GLY A 223 -13.17 2.17 -14.44
CA GLY A 223 -12.62 3.52 -14.28
C GLY A 223 -13.65 4.54 -13.81
N PHE A 224 -13.45 5.80 -14.20
CA PHE A 224 -14.34 6.90 -13.82
C PHE A 224 -15.78 6.73 -14.34
N ALA A 225 -15.95 6.13 -15.53
CA ALA A 225 -17.29 5.88 -16.08
C ALA A 225 -18.10 4.92 -15.21
N GLY A 226 -17.44 3.91 -14.61
CA GLY A 226 -18.07 2.95 -13.70
C GLY A 226 -18.65 3.60 -12.43
N VAL A 227 -17.99 4.63 -11.90
CA VAL A 227 -18.41 5.31 -10.66
C VAL A 227 -19.28 6.55 -10.90
N TYR A 228 -19.26 7.12 -12.10
CA TYR A 228 -19.93 8.39 -12.40
C TYR A 228 -21.43 8.37 -12.14
N GLY A 229 -22.11 7.27 -12.46
CA GLY A 229 -23.55 7.14 -12.22
C GLY A 229 -23.92 7.30 -10.74
N VAL A 230 -23.15 6.68 -9.85
CA VAL A 230 -23.34 6.81 -8.40
C VAL A 230 -23.01 8.22 -7.92
N LEU A 231 -21.92 8.82 -8.41
CA LEU A 231 -21.54 10.19 -8.07
C LEU A 231 -22.64 11.20 -8.44
N LYS A 232 -23.23 11.04 -9.63
CA LYS A 232 -24.36 11.86 -10.07
C LYS A 232 -25.59 11.70 -9.17
N MET A 233 -25.93 10.46 -8.80
CA MET A 233 -27.03 10.20 -7.87
C MET A 233 -26.78 10.83 -6.48
N LEU A 234 -25.53 10.79 -5.99
CA LEU A 234 -25.15 11.43 -4.73
C LEU A 234 -25.20 12.97 -4.83
N GLU A 235 -24.87 13.55 -5.98
CA GLU A 235 -25.01 14.98 -6.26
C GLU A 235 -26.48 15.40 -6.24
N GLU A 236 -27.34 14.67 -6.95
CA GLU A 236 -28.79 14.92 -7.00
C GLU A 236 -29.45 14.84 -5.61
N ARG A 237 -28.91 14.00 -4.72
CA ARG A 237 -29.33 13.88 -3.31
C ARG A 237 -28.69 14.92 -2.39
N GLY A 238 -27.76 15.73 -2.89
CA GLY A 238 -27.02 16.73 -2.10
C GLY A 238 -25.97 16.13 -1.15
N THR A 239 -25.67 14.84 -1.25
CA THR A 239 -24.63 14.17 -0.44
C THR A 239 -23.22 14.61 -0.85
N VAL A 240 -23.02 14.87 -2.13
CA VAL A 240 -21.77 15.45 -2.66
C VAL A 240 -22.05 16.73 -3.43
N ARG A 241 -21.04 17.58 -3.56
CA ARG A 241 -21.06 18.78 -4.39
C ARG A 241 -20.19 18.55 -5.62
N ARG A 242 -20.71 18.83 -6.81
CA ARG A 242 -19.93 18.88 -8.04
C ARG A 242 -19.47 20.30 -8.31
N GLY A 243 -18.22 20.47 -8.75
CA GLY A 243 -17.67 21.80 -9.01
C GLY A 243 -16.23 21.76 -9.51
N TYR A 244 -15.65 22.95 -9.66
CA TYR A 244 -14.22 23.11 -9.96
C TYR A 244 -13.51 23.46 -8.65
N PHE A 245 -12.86 22.48 -8.05
CA PHE A 245 -12.16 22.63 -6.77
C PHE A 245 -10.65 22.67 -6.96
N VAL A 246 -10.13 21.94 -7.94
CA VAL A 246 -8.70 21.87 -8.28
C VAL A 246 -8.48 22.47 -9.66
N GLU A 247 -7.59 23.45 -9.74
CA GLU A 247 -7.16 24.08 -11.00
C GLU A 247 -6.37 23.10 -11.87
N GLY A 248 -6.45 23.25 -13.20
CA GLY A 248 -5.73 22.40 -14.14
C GLY A 248 -6.36 21.02 -14.39
N LEU A 249 -7.32 20.61 -13.58
CA LEU A 249 -8.05 19.34 -13.75
C LEU A 249 -9.42 19.53 -14.40
N GLY A 250 -9.95 18.44 -14.97
CA GLY A 250 -11.24 18.44 -15.65
C GLY A 250 -12.42 18.80 -14.75
N ALA A 251 -13.56 19.13 -15.36
CA ALA A 251 -14.78 19.62 -14.68
C ALA A 251 -15.49 18.58 -13.80
N ALA A 252 -15.19 17.29 -13.98
CA ALA A 252 -15.85 16.20 -13.27
C ALA A 252 -15.16 15.97 -11.91
N GLN A 253 -15.37 16.90 -10.98
CA GLN A 253 -14.85 16.81 -9.62
C GLN A 253 -16.01 16.81 -8.63
N PHE A 254 -15.96 15.88 -7.68
CA PHE A 254 -17.00 15.68 -6.67
C PHE A 254 -16.37 15.72 -5.29
N ALA A 255 -16.97 16.45 -4.37
CA ALA A 255 -16.43 16.58 -3.02
C ALA A 255 -17.54 16.43 -1.98
N LEU A 256 -17.19 15.86 -0.83
CA LEU A 256 -18.07 15.89 0.34
C LEU A 256 -18.21 17.35 0.82
N PRO A 257 -19.38 17.78 1.32
CA PRO A 257 -19.58 19.14 1.83
C PRO A 257 -18.49 19.58 2.82
N GLY A 258 -18.13 18.71 3.78
CA GLY A 258 -17.07 18.99 4.74
C GLY A 258 -15.67 19.13 4.12
N ALA A 259 -15.39 18.49 2.98
CA ALA A 259 -14.14 18.70 2.25
C ALA A 259 -14.13 20.09 1.58
N VAL A 260 -15.26 20.52 1.01
CA VAL A 260 -15.42 21.87 0.44
C VAL A 260 -15.27 22.94 1.52
N ASP A 261 -15.82 22.72 2.70
CA ASP A 261 -15.73 23.69 3.80
C ASP A 261 -14.30 23.80 4.33
N ARG A 262 -13.54 22.69 4.41
CA ARG A 262 -12.09 22.74 4.70
C ARG A 262 -11.32 23.51 3.63
N LEU A 263 -11.55 23.26 2.34
CA LEU A 263 -10.89 24.02 1.26
C LEU A 263 -11.18 25.52 1.33
N ARG A 264 -12.37 25.91 1.79
CA ARG A 264 -12.72 27.32 2.01
C ARG A 264 -11.99 27.93 3.19
N ALA A 265 -11.77 27.17 4.27
CA ALA A 265 -11.00 27.64 5.41
C ALA A 265 -9.53 27.88 5.05
N GLU A 266 -8.95 27.05 4.18
CA GLU A 266 -7.57 27.20 3.69
C GLU A 266 -7.38 28.36 2.68
N ARG A 267 -8.46 28.98 2.17
CA ARG A 267 -8.35 30.15 1.28
C ARG A 267 -7.88 31.41 1.99
N GLU A 268 -7.92 31.45 3.31
CA GLU A 268 -7.31 32.53 4.08
C GLU A 268 -5.79 32.40 3.97
N THR A 269 -5.22 32.98 2.90
CA THR A 269 -3.78 33.04 2.70
C THR A 269 -3.14 33.70 3.91
N VAL A 270 -2.35 32.92 4.64
CA VAL A 270 -1.56 33.41 5.75
C VAL A 270 -0.53 34.40 5.20
N ASP A 271 -0.61 35.65 5.65
CA ASP A 271 0.47 36.61 5.42
C ASP A 271 1.70 36.11 6.17
N VAL A 272 2.70 35.65 5.42
CA VAL A 272 3.93 35.04 5.95
C VAL A 272 4.76 36.05 6.75
N GLU A 273 4.70 37.34 6.39
CA GLU A 273 5.45 38.39 7.09
C GLU A 273 4.78 38.75 8.42
N LEU A 274 3.45 38.79 8.45
CA LEU A 274 2.68 39.13 9.65
C LEU A 274 2.45 37.94 10.59
N HIS A 275 2.37 36.73 10.05
CA HIS A 275 2.00 35.51 10.76
C HIS A 275 2.86 34.30 10.35
N PRO A 276 4.19 34.35 10.54
CA PRO A 276 5.09 33.24 10.18
C PRO A 276 4.71 31.93 10.89
N ASP A 277 4.20 32.01 12.13
CA ASP A 277 3.77 30.84 12.92
C ASP A 277 2.52 30.13 12.36
N ARG A 278 1.83 30.74 11.38
CA ARG A 278 0.66 30.15 10.73
C ARG A 278 0.99 29.48 9.40
N VAL A 279 2.24 29.56 8.93
CA VAL A 279 2.69 28.80 7.76
C VAL A 279 2.77 27.32 8.16
N PRO A 280 2.08 26.40 7.45
CA PRO A 280 2.16 24.99 7.76
C PRO A 280 3.59 24.48 7.64
N GLU A 281 4.05 23.71 8.62
CA GLU A 281 5.35 23.05 8.52
C GLU A 281 5.40 22.12 7.29
N PRO A 282 6.56 22.03 6.61
CA PRO A 282 6.73 21.10 5.51
C PRO A 282 6.44 19.66 5.93
N ILE A 283 5.63 18.97 5.15
CA ILE A 283 5.33 17.55 5.34
C ILE A 283 6.21 16.70 4.41
N VAL A 284 6.69 15.58 4.92
CA VAL A 284 7.46 14.60 4.15
C VAL A 284 6.58 13.38 3.89
N LEU A 285 6.34 13.07 2.62
CA LEU A 285 5.55 11.92 2.19
C LEU A 285 6.40 11.02 1.29
N SER A 286 6.17 9.71 1.33
CA SER A 286 6.67 8.84 0.25
C SER A 286 6.09 9.30 -1.09
N ALA A 287 6.89 9.25 -2.16
CA ALA A 287 6.41 9.50 -3.51
C ALA A 287 5.33 8.48 -3.94
N THR A 288 5.24 7.35 -3.24
CA THR A 288 4.21 6.32 -3.45
C THR A 288 3.01 6.46 -2.51
N ASP A 289 3.02 7.44 -1.60
CA ASP A 289 1.95 7.68 -0.65
C ASP A 289 0.66 8.13 -1.36
N PRO A 290 -0.52 7.57 -1.02
CA PRO A 290 -1.80 7.96 -1.66
C PRO A 290 -2.20 9.43 -1.47
N ALA A 291 -1.72 10.09 -0.42
CA ALA A 291 -1.98 11.51 -0.17
C ALA A 291 -1.02 12.44 -0.93
N GLN A 292 0.02 11.91 -1.55
CA GLN A 292 0.92 12.67 -2.41
C GLN A 292 0.28 12.74 -3.81
N PRO A 293 -0.08 13.93 -4.34
CA PRO A 293 -0.84 14.03 -5.60
C PRO A 293 0.06 14.06 -6.86
N TYR A 294 1.30 14.51 -6.75
CA TYR A 294 2.16 14.71 -7.91
C TYR A 294 2.62 13.40 -8.57
N GLY A 295 2.68 13.39 -9.89
CA GLY A 295 2.93 12.19 -10.68
C GLY A 295 1.79 11.18 -10.67
N SER A 296 0.61 11.54 -10.13
CA SER A 296 -0.60 10.73 -10.18
C SER A 296 -1.79 11.55 -10.69
N THR A 297 -2.36 12.41 -9.85
CA THR A 297 -3.47 13.29 -10.19
C THR A 297 -3.01 14.64 -10.68
N MET A 298 -1.84 15.10 -10.22
CA MET A 298 -1.23 16.36 -10.65
C MET A 298 0.11 16.09 -11.33
N ASP A 299 0.45 16.90 -12.32
CA ASP A 299 1.76 16.86 -12.98
C ASP A 299 2.84 17.39 -12.04
N TRP A 300 4.03 16.79 -12.08
CA TRP A 300 5.18 17.35 -11.38
C TRP A 300 5.50 18.76 -11.89
N PRO A 301 5.94 19.68 -11.03
CA PRO A 301 6.40 20.98 -11.50
C PRO A 301 7.62 20.85 -12.41
N THR A 302 7.81 21.86 -13.27
CA THR A 302 9.00 21.95 -14.12
C THR A 302 10.26 21.98 -13.28
N THR A 303 11.12 20.98 -13.45
CA THR A 303 12.39 20.83 -12.73
C THR A 303 13.47 20.32 -13.67
N THR A 304 14.75 20.49 -13.29
CA THR A 304 15.90 19.89 -13.99
C THR A 304 16.01 18.38 -13.74
N GLY A 305 15.35 17.87 -12.70
CA GLY A 305 15.28 16.44 -12.37
C GLY A 305 14.23 15.66 -13.16
N ARG A 306 14.08 14.38 -12.81
CA ARG A 306 13.04 13.49 -13.34
C ARG A 306 12.25 12.85 -12.19
N PRO A 307 11.45 13.64 -11.47
CA PRO A 307 10.70 13.14 -10.33
C PRO A 307 9.74 12.03 -10.77
N SER A 308 9.63 10.99 -9.95
CA SER A 308 8.77 9.85 -10.21
C SER A 308 8.20 9.27 -8.93
N ARG A 309 7.12 8.50 -9.04
CA ARG A 309 6.52 7.76 -7.93
C ARG A 309 7.23 6.42 -7.74
N SER A 310 8.52 6.46 -7.41
CA SER A 310 9.34 5.29 -7.13
C SER A 310 9.30 4.89 -5.65
N ALA A 311 9.42 3.60 -5.38
CA ALA A 311 9.53 3.08 -4.01
C ALA A 311 10.81 3.61 -3.36
N GLY A 312 10.74 4.09 -2.11
CA GLY A 312 11.86 4.69 -1.40
C GLY A 312 12.09 6.19 -1.68
N ALA A 313 11.50 6.74 -2.74
CA ALA A 313 11.53 8.17 -2.99
C ALA A 313 10.61 8.93 -2.03
N LEU A 314 11.00 10.15 -1.70
CA LEU A 314 10.33 11.02 -0.75
C LEU A 314 10.12 12.42 -1.36
N VAL A 315 9.03 13.05 -0.94
CA VAL A 315 8.59 14.36 -1.42
C VAL A 315 8.34 15.25 -0.21
N VAL A 316 8.95 16.43 -0.22
CA VAL A 316 8.71 17.48 0.77
C VAL A 316 7.70 18.45 0.18
N ILE A 317 6.58 18.65 0.87
CA ILE A 317 5.49 19.54 0.44
C ILE A 317 5.26 20.59 1.52
N GLU A 318 5.18 21.86 1.13
CA GLU A 318 4.86 22.97 2.01
C GLU A 318 3.67 23.74 1.41
N ALA A 319 2.62 23.95 2.20
CA ALA A 319 1.40 24.64 1.75
C ALA A 319 0.78 24.13 0.41
N GLY A 320 1.03 22.86 0.07
CA GLY A 320 0.57 22.24 -1.18
C GLY A 320 1.61 22.21 -2.29
N ASP A 321 2.67 23.01 -2.21
CA ASP A 321 3.73 23.06 -3.21
C ASP A 321 4.86 22.07 -2.89
N PRO A 322 5.32 21.25 -3.86
CA PRO A 322 6.40 20.31 -3.65
C PRO A 322 7.73 21.04 -3.75
N LEU A 323 8.45 21.13 -2.63
CA LEU A 323 9.72 21.82 -2.53
C LEU A 323 10.88 20.97 -3.04
N VAL A 324 10.90 19.69 -2.66
CA VAL A 324 12.01 18.77 -2.93
C VAL A 324 11.46 17.38 -3.24
N TRP A 325 12.04 16.73 -4.24
CA TRP A 325 11.91 15.31 -4.51
C TRP A 325 13.29 14.66 -4.40
N PHE A 326 13.39 13.54 -3.70
CA PHE A 326 14.63 12.79 -3.60
C PHE A 326 14.38 11.29 -3.68
N ASP A 327 15.29 10.60 -4.37
CA ASP A 327 15.31 9.15 -4.54
C ASP A 327 16.65 8.63 -4.00
N VAL A 328 16.63 7.51 -3.27
CA VAL A 328 17.77 6.99 -2.49
C VAL A 328 18.48 5.86 -3.22
#